data_AF-A0A1V6GES3-F1
#
_entry.id   AF-A0A1V6GES3-F1
#
_cell.length_a   1.000
_cell.length_b   1.000
_cell.length_c   1.000
_cell.angle_alpha   90.00
_cell.angle_beta   90.00
_cell.angle_gamma   90.00
#
_symmetry.space_group_name_H-M   'P 1'
#
loop_
_entity.id
_entity.type
_entity.pdbx_description
1 polymer ?
#
loop_
_entity_poly.entity_id
_entity_poly.type
_entity_poly.pdbx_seq_one_letter_code
_entity_poly.pdbx_strand_id
1 'polypeptide(L)'
;MAQDAGLYGGKTFVRIGLGSLKISMDALTMTVALQPYDTFAGDLTEEMGTVNVGDMTVYISPSSYIDITTPNGAAEGGQGVKIAMNITLDEITLGYVSWGDSDGLPAGNTGYEDSPTTGATTVVWMAPGAASQAGYIGLDEINFGIVKINGAVVINVINTLQGVYSHGGATPVTVCHIRFQGPLGYFNVDVAGPITALVKLDSAASLDSAGAGTLGDIYITGFGLDIAGGSWVDIWAH
;
A
#
# COMPACT_ATOMS: atom_id res chain seq x y z
N MET A 1 4.18 -33.78 -10.06
CA MET A 1 2.79 -33.32 -10.14
C MET A 1 1.94 -34.26 -9.31
N ALA A 2 1.27 -33.76 -8.26
CA ALA A 2 0.32 -34.57 -7.49
C ALA A 2 -1.00 -34.66 -8.27
N GLN A 3 -1.42 -35.86 -8.64
CA GLN A 3 -2.62 -36.13 -9.45
C GLN A 3 -3.61 -36.99 -8.67
N ASP A 4 -3.94 -36.64 -7.43
CA ASP A 4 -5.04 -37.31 -6.74
C ASP A 4 -6.38 -36.81 -7.30
N ALA A 5 -7.01 -37.65 -8.13
CA ALA A 5 -8.28 -37.37 -8.77
C ALA A 5 -9.45 -37.20 -7.78
N GLY A 6 -9.35 -37.78 -6.58
CA GLY A 6 -10.39 -37.71 -5.54
C GLY A 6 -10.47 -36.35 -4.85
N LEU A 7 -9.35 -35.61 -4.81
CA LEU A 7 -9.26 -34.34 -4.10
C LEU A 7 -9.59 -33.12 -4.99
N TYR A 8 -9.49 -33.26 -6.33
CA TYR A 8 -9.42 -32.09 -7.23
C TYR A 8 -10.29 -32.14 -8.51
N GLY A 9 -11.12 -33.17 -8.71
CA GLY A 9 -12.19 -33.15 -9.72
C GLY A 9 -11.77 -32.88 -11.17
N GLY A 10 -10.53 -33.20 -11.57
CA GLY A 10 -10.07 -33.13 -12.96
C GLY A 10 -9.67 -31.74 -13.49
N LYS A 11 -9.28 -30.80 -12.62
CA LYS A 11 -8.96 -29.41 -12.99
C LYS A 11 -7.46 -29.14 -13.13
N THR A 12 -7.08 -28.20 -13.99
CA THR A 12 -5.69 -27.70 -14.08
C THR A 12 -5.33 -27.00 -12.76
N PHE A 13 -4.30 -27.49 -12.07
CA PHE A 13 -3.89 -27.03 -10.74
C PHE A 13 -2.45 -26.51 -10.80
N VAL A 14 -2.25 -25.23 -10.51
CA VAL A 14 -0.94 -24.68 -10.16
C VAL A 14 -1.04 -24.23 -8.71
N ARG A 15 -0.32 -24.91 -7.81
CA ARG A 15 -0.06 -24.39 -6.46
C ARG A 15 1.32 -23.77 -6.43
N ILE A 16 1.35 -22.52 -6.02
CA ILE A 16 2.57 -21.81 -5.67
C ILE A 16 2.62 -21.80 -4.14
N GLY A 17 3.46 -22.65 -3.56
CA GLY A 17 3.85 -22.49 -2.17
C GLY A 17 4.76 -21.27 -2.11
N LEU A 18 4.40 -20.26 -1.31
CA LEU A 18 5.21 -19.05 -1.20
C LEU A 18 6.48 -19.31 -0.37
N GLY A 19 6.49 -20.39 0.40
CA GLY A 19 7.62 -20.81 1.22
C GLY A 19 7.93 -19.80 2.35
N SER A 20 8.91 -20.13 3.18
CA SER A 20 9.52 -19.18 4.12
C SER A 20 10.31 -18.13 3.34
N LEU A 21 9.63 -17.15 2.78
CA LEU A 21 10.24 -16.06 2.02
C LEU A 21 10.42 -14.85 2.93
N LYS A 22 11.67 -14.40 3.09
CA LYS A 22 11.99 -13.10 3.68
C LYS A 22 12.34 -12.13 2.57
N ILE A 23 11.63 -11.01 2.53
CA ILE A 23 11.93 -9.87 1.67
C ILE A 23 12.43 -8.77 2.60
N SER A 24 13.57 -8.16 2.27
CA SER A 24 14.11 -7.07 3.07
C SER A 24 14.70 -5.96 2.22
N MET A 25 14.65 -4.76 2.76
CA MET A 25 15.30 -3.55 2.26
C MET A 25 16.06 -2.92 3.42
N ASP A 26 17.26 -2.41 3.16
CA ASP A 26 18.09 -1.78 4.20
C ASP A 26 17.66 -0.33 4.48
N ALA A 27 17.59 0.50 3.44
CA ALA A 27 17.01 1.84 3.51
C ALA A 27 16.65 2.34 2.11
N LEU A 28 15.74 3.30 2.04
CA LEU A 28 15.42 4.06 0.84
C LEU A 28 15.35 5.55 1.19
N THR A 29 16.09 6.36 0.45
CA THR A 29 16.02 7.82 0.53
C THR A 29 15.57 8.35 -0.82
N MET A 30 14.59 9.24 -0.80
CA MET A 30 14.04 9.92 -1.98
C MET A 30 14.15 11.42 -1.77
N THR A 31 14.80 12.13 -2.69
CA THR A 31 14.78 13.60 -2.72
C THR A 31 13.46 14.07 -3.30
N VAL A 32 12.78 14.95 -2.57
CA VAL A 32 11.60 15.65 -3.05
C VAL A 32 12.07 17.00 -3.56
N ALA A 33 11.81 17.29 -4.83
CA ALA A 33 12.20 18.55 -5.44
C ALA A 33 11.11 19.10 -6.35
N LEU A 34 11.04 20.42 -6.45
CA LEU A 34 10.14 21.15 -7.32
C LEU A 34 10.84 21.60 -8.59
N GLN A 35 10.04 21.65 -9.64
CA GLN A 35 10.34 22.35 -10.88
C GLN A 35 9.11 23.15 -11.32
N PRO A 36 9.28 24.33 -11.92
CA PRO A 36 8.19 25.03 -12.59
C PRO A 36 7.49 24.12 -13.62
N TYR A 37 6.16 24.06 -13.55
CA TYR A 37 5.31 23.18 -14.36
C TYR A 37 5.47 23.39 -15.89
N ASP A 38 5.95 24.54 -16.33
CA ASP A 38 5.99 24.94 -17.75
C ASP A 38 7.23 24.45 -18.52
N THR A 39 8.27 23.97 -17.85
CA THR A 39 9.55 23.65 -18.48
C THR A 39 10.24 22.47 -17.80
N PHE A 40 9.72 21.24 -17.96
CA PHE A 40 10.46 20.04 -17.53
C PHE A 40 11.75 19.89 -18.36
N ALA A 41 12.83 20.49 -17.88
CA ALA A 41 14.15 20.51 -18.50
C ALA A 41 15.09 19.42 -17.94
N GLY A 42 14.60 18.56 -17.04
CA GLY A 42 15.38 17.47 -16.44
C GLY A 42 16.27 17.88 -15.26
N ASP A 43 16.28 19.16 -14.89
CA ASP A 43 17.01 19.69 -13.74
C ASP A 43 16.05 19.99 -12.57
N LEU A 44 16.31 19.39 -11.41
CA LEU A 44 15.58 19.62 -10.16
C LEU A 44 16.05 20.95 -9.55
N THR A 45 15.26 22.01 -9.67
CA THR A 45 15.68 23.39 -9.33
C THR A 45 15.58 23.76 -7.86
N GLU A 46 14.73 23.07 -7.07
CA GLU A 46 14.54 23.36 -5.64
C GLU A 46 14.28 22.08 -4.87
N GLU A 47 15.19 21.70 -3.96
CA GLU A 47 15.01 20.56 -3.06
C GLU A 47 14.13 20.95 -1.87
N MET A 48 13.04 20.23 -1.65
CA MET A 48 12.10 20.38 -0.53
C MET A 48 12.44 19.45 0.65
N GLY A 49 13.60 18.80 0.61
CA GLY A 49 14.05 17.79 1.56
C GLY A 49 13.93 16.37 1.01
N THR A 50 13.89 15.42 1.94
CA THR A 50 13.99 13.99 1.66
C THR A 50 12.90 13.21 2.40
N VAL A 51 12.36 12.20 1.73
CA VAL A 51 11.57 11.14 2.36
C VAL A 51 12.49 9.95 2.56
N ASN A 52 12.60 9.49 3.80
CA ASN A 52 13.48 8.39 4.18
C ASN A 52 12.65 7.26 4.75
N VAL A 53 12.96 6.05 4.31
CA VAL A 53 12.37 4.81 4.76
C VAL A 53 13.50 3.96 5.28
N GLY A 54 13.43 3.57 6.55
CA GLY A 54 14.40 2.71 7.20
C GLY A 54 14.33 1.27 6.70
N ASP A 55 14.92 0.38 7.47
CA ASP A 55 14.92 -1.03 7.15
C ASP A 55 13.50 -1.59 7.15
N MET A 56 13.23 -2.43 6.16
CA MET A 56 11.96 -3.11 6.03
C MET A 56 12.24 -4.60 5.98
N THR A 57 11.47 -5.36 6.75
CA THR A 57 11.42 -6.82 6.62
C THR A 57 9.98 -7.27 6.49
N VAL A 58 9.74 -8.16 5.53
CA VAL A 58 8.50 -8.92 5.40
C VAL A 58 8.84 -10.40 5.40
N TYR A 59 8.22 -11.17 6.30
CA TYR A 59 8.35 -12.61 6.34
C TYR A 59 7.01 -13.29 6.01
N ILE A 60 7.03 -14.15 4.99
CA ILE A 60 5.88 -14.95 4.59
C ILE A 60 5.96 -16.32 5.26
N SER A 61 4.87 -16.71 5.92
CA SER A 61 4.77 -17.97 6.64
C SER A 61 4.89 -19.17 5.68
N PRO A 62 5.62 -20.25 6.03
CA PRO A 62 5.80 -21.41 5.16
C PRO A 62 4.52 -22.16 4.80
N SER A 63 3.43 -21.99 5.55
CA SER A 63 2.11 -22.54 5.20
C SER A 63 1.38 -21.72 4.14
N SER A 64 1.90 -20.58 3.72
CA SER A 64 1.25 -19.68 2.76
C SER A 64 1.28 -20.25 1.34
N TYR A 65 0.16 -20.14 0.63
CA TYR A 65 0.02 -20.63 -0.73
C TYR A 65 -0.93 -19.79 -1.59
N ILE A 66 -0.74 -19.92 -2.90
CA ILE A 66 -1.67 -19.47 -3.94
C ILE A 66 -2.03 -20.69 -4.79
N ASP A 67 -3.33 -20.95 -4.94
CA ASP A 67 -3.87 -21.98 -5.81
C ASP A 67 -4.54 -21.36 -7.03
N ILE A 68 -4.15 -21.81 -8.22
CA ILE A 68 -4.76 -21.43 -9.49
C ILE A 68 -5.50 -22.64 -10.03
N THR A 69 -6.80 -22.47 -10.24
CA THR A 69 -7.72 -23.53 -10.66
C THR A 69 -8.75 -23.01 -11.65
N THR A 70 -9.48 -23.90 -12.31
CA THR A 70 -10.72 -23.51 -13.02
C THR A 70 -11.89 -23.45 -12.02
N PRO A 71 -12.81 -22.48 -12.11
CA PRO A 71 -13.97 -22.40 -11.21
C PRO A 71 -14.86 -23.66 -11.26
N ASN A 72 -15.46 -24.06 -10.14
CA ASN A 72 -16.33 -25.26 -10.08
C ASN A 72 -17.79 -24.96 -10.44
N GLY A 73 -18.07 -24.94 -11.74
CA GLY A 73 -19.44 -24.78 -12.23
C GLY A 73 -19.96 -23.33 -12.17
N ALA A 74 -21.24 -23.17 -12.48
CA ALA A 74 -21.85 -21.86 -12.69
C ALA A 74 -21.88 -20.97 -11.43
N ALA A 75 -22.04 -21.58 -10.25
CA ALA A 75 -22.09 -20.85 -8.97
C ALA A 75 -20.76 -20.15 -8.63
N GLU A 76 -19.62 -20.74 -9.01
CA GLU A 76 -18.32 -20.10 -8.86
C GLU A 76 -17.98 -19.17 -10.03
N GLY A 77 -18.76 -19.17 -11.12
CA GLY A 77 -18.53 -18.28 -12.27
C GLY A 77 -18.50 -18.89 -13.64
N GLY A 78 -18.59 -20.21 -13.78
CA GLY A 78 -18.41 -20.85 -15.08
C GLY A 78 -16.95 -20.87 -15.54
N GLN A 79 -16.70 -20.62 -16.84
CA GLN A 79 -15.37 -20.75 -17.45
C GLN A 79 -14.46 -19.56 -17.08
N GLY A 80 -13.21 -19.84 -16.70
CA GLY A 80 -12.22 -18.82 -16.32
C GLY A 80 -11.11 -19.37 -15.43
N VAL A 81 -10.48 -18.49 -14.66
CA VAL A 81 -9.42 -18.80 -13.69
C VAL A 81 -9.82 -18.33 -12.30
N LYS A 82 -9.64 -19.19 -11.30
CA LYS A 82 -9.79 -18.90 -9.88
C LYS A 82 -8.42 -18.91 -9.22
N ILE A 83 -8.07 -17.81 -8.57
CA ILE A 83 -6.84 -17.62 -7.79
C ILE A 83 -7.25 -17.56 -6.32
N ALA A 84 -7.06 -18.65 -5.59
CA ALA A 84 -7.31 -18.73 -4.15
C ALA A 84 -6.02 -18.46 -3.38
N MET A 85 -6.11 -17.59 -2.38
CA MET A 85 -5.00 -17.13 -1.56
C MET A 85 -5.26 -17.53 -0.11
N ASN A 86 -4.21 -18.05 0.52
CA ASN A 86 -4.13 -18.22 1.96
C ASN A 86 -2.70 -17.85 2.34
N ILE A 87 -2.50 -16.58 2.68
CA ILE A 87 -1.19 -16.00 2.92
C ILE A 87 -1.19 -15.45 4.33
N THR A 88 -0.15 -15.77 5.08
CA THR A 88 0.14 -15.19 6.39
C THR A 88 1.51 -14.53 6.33
N LEU A 89 1.55 -13.25 6.67
CA LEU A 89 2.78 -12.50 6.88
C LEU A 89 3.02 -12.47 8.39
N ASP A 90 3.99 -13.25 8.86
CA ASP A 90 4.23 -13.42 10.31
C ASP A 90 5.01 -12.24 10.90
N GLU A 91 5.77 -11.53 10.06
CA GLU A 91 6.55 -10.35 10.44
C GLU A 91 6.44 -9.30 9.34
N ILE A 92 6.04 -8.09 9.71
CA ILE A 92 6.21 -6.88 8.93
C ILE A 92 6.77 -5.83 9.87
N THR A 93 8.01 -5.46 9.63
CA THR A 93 8.68 -4.37 10.36
C THR A 93 9.10 -3.30 9.38
N LEU A 94 9.01 -2.06 9.86
CA LEU A 94 9.51 -0.90 9.16
C LEU A 94 10.20 -0.02 10.21
N GLY A 95 11.51 0.13 10.13
CA GLY A 95 12.31 0.82 11.15
C GLY A 95 11.79 2.23 11.38
N TYR A 96 11.81 3.04 10.32
CA TYR A 96 11.26 4.39 10.35
C TYR A 96 10.71 4.83 8.99
N VAL A 97 9.84 5.84 9.01
CA VAL A 97 9.50 6.68 7.86
C VAL A 97 9.59 8.11 8.32
N SER A 98 10.47 8.90 7.68
CA SER A 98 10.65 10.30 8.02
C SER A 98 10.61 11.20 6.80
N TRP A 99 10.23 12.45 7.02
CA TRP A 99 10.42 13.54 6.08
C TRP A 99 11.11 14.69 6.77
N GLY A 100 12.03 15.32 6.06
CA GLY A 100 12.78 16.46 6.57
C GLY A 100 13.85 16.92 5.61
N ASP A 101 14.48 18.02 5.97
CA ASP A 101 15.58 18.62 5.22
C ASP A 101 16.88 18.60 6.04
N SER A 102 18.00 18.75 5.34
CA SER A 102 19.33 18.70 5.96
C SER A 102 19.83 20.07 6.43
N ASP A 103 19.21 21.14 5.95
CA ASP A 103 19.62 22.53 6.18
C ASP A 103 18.62 23.37 6.97
N GLY A 104 17.45 22.81 7.32
CA GLY A 104 16.43 23.44 8.15
C GLY A 104 15.74 24.60 7.44
N LEU A 105 15.09 25.46 8.24
CA LEU A 105 14.51 26.73 7.79
C LEU A 105 15.32 27.92 8.38
N PRO A 106 16.38 28.39 7.71
CA PRO A 106 17.28 29.44 8.24
C PRO A 106 16.56 30.75 8.61
N ALA A 107 15.46 31.06 7.93
CA ALA A 107 14.65 32.26 8.16
C ALA A 107 13.31 31.99 8.87
N GLY A 108 12.99 30.72 9.17
CA GLY A 108 11.66 30.30 9.58
C GLY A 108 10.63 30.40 8.44
N ASN A 109 9.36 30.20 8.76
CA ASN A 109 8.25 30.43 7.83
C ASN A 109 7.27 31.46 8.41
N THR A 110 7.35 32.68 7.91
CA THR A 110 6.30 33.67 8.08
C THR A 110 5.24 33.41 7.02
N GLY A 111 4.31 32.51 7.31
CA GLY A 111 3.24 32.21 6.38
C GLY A 111 2.48 33.47 5.98
N TYR A 112 2.15 33.56 4.71
CA TYR A 112 1.43 34.66 4.13
C TYR A 112 -0.08 34.40 4.30
N GLU A 113 -0.71 35.06 5.26
CA GLU A 113 -2.15 35.35 5.11
C GLU A 113 -2.27 36.68 4.36
N ASP A 114 -3.09 36.73 3.33
CA ASP A 114 -3.60 37.99 2.78
C ASP A 114 -4.62 38.53 3.80
N SER A 115 -4.17 39.38 4.74
CA SER A 115 -5.11 40.13 5.60
C SER A 115 -5.79 41.18 4.71
N PRO A 116 -7.10 41.10 4.44
CA PRO A 116 -7.75 42.00 3.48
C PRO A 116 -7.86 43.45 3.98
N THR A 117 -7.45 43.74 5.23
CA THR A 117 -7.77 45.03 5.87
C THR A 117 -6.72 45.64 6.78
N THR A 118 -5.57 45.01 7.03
CA THR A 118 -4.48 45.66 7.81
C THR A 118 -3.11 45.16 7.36
N GLY A 119 -2.24 46.10 6.95
CA GLY A 119 -0.93 45.85 6.32
C GLY A 119 0.16 45.28 7.24
N ALA A 120 -0.14 44.23 8.00
CA ALA A 120 0.84 43.40 8.67
C ALA A 120 0.27 41.99 8.86
N THR A 121 0.80 41.02 8.13
CA THR A 121 0.56 39.59 8.39
C THR A 121 1.85 38.96 8.89
N THR A 122 1.86 38.55 10.15
CA THR A 122 2.95 37.74 10.72
C THR A 122 2.36 36.73 11.69
N VAL A 123 1.59 35.77 11.18
CA VAL A 123 1.52 34.50 11.91
C VAL A 123 2.85 33.81 11.59
N VAL A 124 3.73 33.76 12.59
CA VAL A 124 4.92 32.93 12.53
C VAL A 124 4.44 31.50 12.69
N TRP A 125 4.26 30.79 11.57
CA TRP A 125 3.86 29.39 11.58
C TRP A 125 5.03 28.49 12.00
N MET A 126 6.26 28.94 11.72
CA MET A 126 7.49 28.28 12.16
C MET A 126 8.53 29.33 12.54
N ALA A 127 9.04 29.25 13.77
CA ALA A 127 10.15 30.09 14.21
C ALA A 127 11.41 29.81 13.36
N PRO A 128 12.30 30.80 13.17
CA PRO A 128 13.60 30.56 12.58
C PRO A 128 14.34 29.44 13.31
N GLY A 129 14.76 28.42 12.56
CA GLY A 129 15.67 27.40 13.07
C GLY A 129 17.09 27.94 13.16
N ALA A 130 17.98 27.20 13.84
CA ALA A 130 19.41 27.44 13.65
C ALA A 130 19.74 27.17 12.18
N ALA A 131 20.33 28.15 11.49
CA ALA A 131 20.72 28.00 10.09
C ALA A 131 21.57 26.73 9.90
N SER A 132 21.23 25.91 8.90
CA SER A 132 21.96 24.69 8.56
C SER A 132 21.88 23.56 9.59
N GLN A 133 20.77 23.46 10.34
CA GLN A 133 20.49 22.27 11.15
C GLN A 133 19.36 21.45 10.55
N ALA A 134 19.66 20.17 10.34
CA ALA A 134 18.70 19.21 9.83
C ALA A 134 17.54 19.01 10.80
N GLY A 135 16.36 18.78 10.24
CA GLY A 135 15.14 18.56 11.00
C GLY A 135 14.24 17.54 10.30
N TYR A 136 13.93 16.46 10.99
CA TYR A 136 13.10 15.37 10.50
C TYR A 136 11.94 15.13 11.44
N ILE A 137 10.77 14.88 10.85
CA ILE A 137 9.59 14.38 11.53
C ILE A 137 9.21 13.05 10.93
N GLY A 138 8.72 12.12 11.75
CA GLY A 138 8.22 10.89 11.21
C GLY A 138 7.74 9.89 12.23
N LEU A 139 7.64 8.66 11.76
CA LEU A 139 7.25 7.49 12.50
C LEU A 139 8.48 6.61 12.70
N ASP A 140 8.70 6.17 13.92
CA ASP A 140 9.76 5.26 14.34
C ASP A 140 9.15 4.02 14.97
N GLU A 141 9.90 2.92 14.96
CA GLU A 141 9.50 1.62 15.50
C GLU A 141 8.12 1.17 14.98
N ILE A 142 7.93 1.20 13.65
CA ILE A 142 6.65 0.86 13.04
C ILE A 142 6.48 -0.66 13.04
N ASN A 143 5.48 -1.12 13.77
CA ASN A 143 5.19 -2.53 13.97
C ASN A 143 3.77 -2.86 13.51
N PHE A 144 3.62 -4.02 12.87
CA PHE A 144 2.34 -4.57 12.46
C PHE A 144 2.12 -5.91 13.18
N GLY A 145 0.86 -6.19 13.52
CA GLY A 145 0.42 -7.54 13.83
C GLY A 145 0.53 -8.47 12.61
N ILE A 146 0.21 -9.75 12.81
CA ILE A 146 0.24 -10.76 11.74
C ILE A 146 -0.77 -10.38 10.65
N VAL A 147 -0.33 -10.26 9.40
CA VAL A 147 -1.24 -9.94 8.29
C VAL A 147 -1.71 -11.22 7.62
N LYS A 148 -3.02 -11.39 7.52
CA LYS A 148 -3.67 -12.53 6.88
C LYS A 148 -4.40 -12.07 5.64
N ILE A 149 -4.13 -12.73 4.53
CA ILE A 149 -4.85 -12.57 3.27
C ILE A 149 -5.54 -13.89 2.97
N ASN A 150 -6.87 -13.88 2.93
CA ASN A 150 -7.65 -15.08 2.67
C ASN A 150 -8.80 -14.80 1.70
N GLY A 151 -9.01 -15.73 0.79
CA GLY A 151 -10.13 -15.67 -0.15
C GLY A 151 -9.70 -16.08 -1.55
N ALA A 152 -10.52 -15.76 -2.53
CA ALA A 152 -10.27 -16.07 -3.92
C ALA A 152 -10.75 -14.94 -4.84
N VAL A 153 -9.99 -14.75 -5.91
CA VAL A 153 -10.36 -13.90 -7.03
C VAL A 153 -10.69 -14.81 -8.21
N VAL A 154 -11.88 -14.65 -8.79
CA VAL A 154 -12.31 -15.37 -9.98
C VAL A 154 -12.34 -14.42 -11.15
N ILE A 155 -11.60 -14.75 -12.19
CA ILE A 155 -11.46 -13.97 -13.41
C ILE A 155 -12.09 -14.74 -14.56
N ASN A 156 -13.09 -14.15 -15.18
CA ASN A 156 -13.75 -14.68 -16.36
C ASN A 156 -13.64 -13.66 -17.49
N VAL A 157 -13.38 -14.15 -18.70
CA VAL A 157 -13.43 -13.30 -19.91
C VAL A 157 -14.61 -13.76 -20.74
N ILE A 158 -15.53 -12.83 -21.01
CA ILE A 158 -16.78 -13.12 -21.70
C ILE A 158 -16.99 -12.09 -22.81
N ASN A 159 -17.45 -12.56 -23.97
CA ASN A 159 -17.97 -11.70 -25.02
C ASN A 159 -19.46 -11.49 -24.80
N THR A 160 -19.88 -10.24 -24.63
CA THR A 160 -21.29 -9.90 -24.38
C THR A 160 -21.80 -8.86 -25.37
N LEU A 161 -23.03 -9.04 -25.81
CA LEU A 161 -23.81 -8.04 -26.55
C LEU A 161 -24.62 -7.13 -25.60
N GLN A 162 -24.55 -7.37 -24.29
CA GLN A 162 -25.33 -6.70 -23.26
C GLN A 162 -24.42 -6.14 -22.16
N GLY A 163 -24.77 -4.96 -21.64
CA GLY A 163 -24.11 -4.32 -20.50
C GLY A 163 -24.07 -2.80 -20.62
N VAL A 164 -23.85 -2.11 -19.50
CA VAL A 164 -23.89 -0.62 -19.41
C VAL A 164 -22.88 0.04 -20.37
N TYR A 165 -21.77 -0.61 -20.66
CA TYR A 165 -20.74 -0.14 -21.60
C TYR A 165 -20.66 -0.99 -22.88
N SER A 166 -21.65 -1.86 -23.13
CA SER A 166 -21.78 -2.48 -24.45
C SER A 166 -22.23 -1.40 -25.44
N HIS A 167 -21.59 -1.31 -26.61
CA HIS A 167 -21.82 -0.26 -27.62
C HIS A 167 -23.23 -0.33 -28.29
N GLY A 168 -24.22 -0.96 -27.67
CA GLY A 168 -25.61 -1.02 -28.15
C GLY A 168 -25.79 -1.63 -29.55
N GLY A 169 -24.79 -2.36 -30.07
CA GLY A 169 -24.72 -2.82 -31.46
C GLY A 169 -24.61 -4.34 -31.61
N ALA A 170 -24.55 -4.80 -32.86
CA ALA A 170 -24.43 -6.21 -33.23
C ALA A 170 -23.04 -6.84 -32.96
N THR A 171 -22.07 -6.05 -32.50
CA THR A 171 -20.69 -6.48 -32.25
C THR A 171 -20.49 -6.74 -30.76
N PRO A 172 -20.11 -7.96 -30.34
CA PRO A 172 -19.88 -8.24 -28.93
C PRO A 172 -18.63 -7.52 -28.43
N VAL A 173 -18.70 -7.01 -27.21
CA VAL A 173 -17.54 -6.47 -26.49
C VAL A 173 -16.97 -7.51 -25.56
N THR A 174 -15.64 -7.54 -25.43
CA THR A 174 -14.94 -8.43 -24.51
C THR A 174 -14.89 -7.77 -23.14
N VAL A 175 -15.36 -8.47 -22.12
CA VAL A 175 -15.34 -8.03 -20.73
C VAL A 175 -14.52 -9.00 -19.91
N CYS A 176 -13.56 -8.48 -19.17
CA CYS A 176 -12.92 -9.19 -18.07
C CYS A 176 -13.72 -8.91 -16.79
N HIS A 177 -14.44 -9.92 -16.32
CA HIS A 177 -15.23 -9.89 -15.11
C HIS A 177 -14.45 -10.53 -13.96
N ILE A 178 -14.15 -9.74 -12.94
CA ILE A 178 -13.39 -10.15 -11.76
C ILE A 178 -14.34 -10.15 -10.57
N ARG A 179 -14.45 -11.29 -9.86
CA ARG A 179 -15.27 -11.45 -8.65
C ARG A 179 -14.43 -11.87 -7.47
N PHE A 180 -14.88 -11.46 -6.29
CA PHE A 180 -14.26 -11.81 -5.02
C PHE A 180 -15.11 -12.82 -4.27
N GLN A 181 -14.44 -13.80 -3.66
CA GLN A 181 -15.03 -14.88 -2.89
C GLN A 181 -14.11 -15.24 -1.73
N GLY A 182 -14.59 -16.06 -0.79
CA GLY A 182 -13.73 -16.71 0.19
C GLY A 182 -14.51 -17.69 1.07
N PRO A 183 -13.82 -18.46 1.92
CA PRO A 183 -14.43 -19.48 2.78
C PRO A 183 -15.53 -18.93 3.69
N LEU A 184 -15.42 -17.65 4.08
CA LEU A 184 -16.37 -16.95 4.94
C LEU A 184 -17.39 -16.12 4.15
N GLY A 185 -17.41 -16.24 2.82
CA GLY A 185 -18.29 -15.47 1.94
C GLY A 185 -17.73 -14.11 1.52
N TYR A 186 -16.46 -13.81 1.81
CA TYR A 186 -15.76 -12.58 1.41
C TYR A 186 -14.27 -12.87 1.18
N PHE A 187 -13.62 -12.01 0.41
CA PHE A 187 -12.15 -11.92 0.37
C PHE A 187 -11.71 -10.95 1.47
N ASN A 188 -10.74 -11.31 2.30
CA ASN A 188 -10.27 -10.44 3.37
C ASN A 188 -8.76 -10.26 3.43
N VAL A 189 -8.38 -9.07 3.90
CA VAL A 189 -7.06 -8.74 4.43
C VAL A 189 -7.27 -8.27 5.86
N ASP A 190 -6.63 -8.93 6.82
CA ASP A 190 -6.78 -8.64 8.24
C ASP A 190 -5.42 -8.53 8.92
N VAL A 191 -5.25 -7.57 9.81
CA VAL A 191 -4.07 -7.39 10.65
C VAL A 191 -4.42 -7.85 12.06
N ALA A 192 -3.94 -9.02 12.43
CA ALA A 192 -4.17 -9.62 13.73
C ALA A 192 -3.23 -8.98 14.77
N GLY A 193 -3.76 -7.98 15.46
CA GLY A 193 -3.06 -7.19 16.46
C GLY A 193 -2.97 -5.72 16.08
N PRO A 194 -2.44 -4.88 16.97
CA PRO A 194 -2.35 -3.45 16.71
C PRO A 194 -1.29 -3.13 15.65
N ILE A 195 -1.47 -2.00 14.98
CA ILE A 195 -0.40 -1.31 14.24
C ILE A 195 0.06 -0.15 15.12
N THR A 196 1.35 -0.12 15.43
CA THR A 196 1.93 0.85 16.36
C THR A 196 3.13 1.56 15.77
N ALA A 197 3.34 2.82 16.14
CA ALA A 197 4.56 3.56 15.84
C ALA A 197 4.72 4.71 16.85
N LEU A 198 5.94 5.21 17.01
CA LEU A 198 6.24 6.44 17.76
C LEU A 198 6.32 7.61 16.79
N VAL A 199 5.64 8.71 17.10
CA VAL A 199 5.80 9.97 16.37
C VAL A 199 7.00 10.71 16.95
N LYS A 200 8.04 10.92 16.14
CA LYS A 200 9.30 11.53 16.61
C LYS A 200 9.72 12.74 15.78
N LEU A 201 10.45 13.63 16.44
CA LEU A 201 11.23 14.71 15.85
C LEU A 201 12.70 14.47 16.14
N ASP A 202 13.56 14.65 15.14
CA ASP A 202 15.00 14.46 15.31
C ASP A 202 15.80 15.33 14.32
N SER A 203 17.08 15.50 14.62
CA SER A 203 18.10 16.04 13.71
C SER A 203 18.66 15.00 12.72
N ALA A 204 18.27 13.73 12.86
CA ALA A 204 18.66 12.64 11.97
C ALA A 204 17.44 12.03 11.28
N ALA A 205 17.60 11.64 10.01
CA ALA A 205 16.53 11.01 9.23
C ALA A 205 16.05 9.67 9.81
N SER A 206 16.91 8.98 10.56
CA SER A 206 16.62 7.71 11.24
C SER A 206 15.75 7.85 12.49
N LEU A 207 15.56 9.07 13.00
CA LEU A 207 14.78 9.38 14.20
C LEU A 207 15.29 8.71 15.49
N ASP A 208 16.51 8.18 15.51
CA ASP A 208 17.07 7.36 16.59
C ASP A 208 18.23 8.04 17.35
N SER A 209 18.46 9.34 17.13
CA SER A 209 19.52 10.05 17.84
C SER A 209 19.22 10.15 19.34
N ALA A 210 20.28 10.36 20.15
CA ALA A 210 20.13 10.56 21.59
C ALA A 210 19.28 11.80 21.95
N GLY A 211 19.10 12.73 21.01
CA GLY A 211 18.28 13.93 21.18
C GLY A 211 16.87 13.83 20.58
N ALA A 212 16.49 12.68 20.01
CA ALA A 212 15.20 12.50 19.38
C ALA A 212 14.05 12.71 20.39
N GLY A 213 13.10 13.59 20.04
CA GLY A 213 11.94 13.89 20.84
C GLY A 213 10.73 13.08 20.41
N THR A 214 10.07 12.38 21.34
CA THR A 214 8.80 11.69 21.08
C THR A 214 7.62 12.64 21.31
N LEU A 215 6.82 12.86 20.27
CA LEU A 215 5.61 13.67 20.32
C LEU A 215 4.39 12.88 20.79
N GLY A 216 4.39 11.57 20.56
CA GLY A 216 3.30 10.67 20.92
C GLY A 216 3.43 9.34 20.20
N ASP A 217 2.33 8.59 20.17
CA ASP A 217 2.22 7.29 19.53
C ASP A 217 1.05 7.22 18.55
N ILE A 218 1.21 6.40 17.52
CA ILE A 218 0.12 5.90 16.69
C ILE A 218 -0.26 4.53 17.23
N TYR A 219 -1.55 4.33 17.48
CA TYR A 219 -2.09 3.06 17.89
C TYR A 219 -3.39 2.77 17.15
N ILE A 220 -3.33 1.85 16.19
CA ILE A 220 -4.50 1.34 15.49
C ILE A 220 -4.78 -0.05 16.04
N THR A 221 -5.92 -0.22 16.72
CA THR A 221 -6.28 -1.47 17.43
C THR A 221 -6.39 -2.69 16.51
N GLY A 222 -6.73 -2.47 15.25
CA GLY A 222 -6.79 -3.48 14.21
C GLY A 222 -7.17 -2.85 12.87
N PHE A 223 -6.80 -3.51 11.79
CA PHE A 223 -7.17 -3.12 10.44
C PHE A 223 -7.70 -4.34 9.70
N GLY A 224 -8.90 -4.23 9.16
CA GLY A 224 -9.54 -5.29 8.37
C GLY A 224 -10.20 -4.70 7.14
N LEU A 225 -9.99 -5.34 6.00
CA LEU A 225 -10.65 -5.07 4.73
C LEU A 225 -11.39 -6.34 4.30
N ASP A 226 -12.71 -6.24 4.21
CA ASP A 226 -13.56 -7.29 3.65
C ASP A 226 -14.15 -6.82 2.32
N ILE A 227 -13.91 -7.61 1.27
CA ILE A 227 -14.61 -7.48 0.00
C ILE A 227 -15.72 -8.53 -0.03
N ALA A 228 -16.95 -8.03 0.14
CA ALA A 228 -18.15 -8.85 0.24
C ALA A 228 -18.32 -9.80 -0.96
N GLY A 229 -18.84 -10.99 -0.69
CA GLY A 229 -19.22 -11.95 -1.72
C GLY A 229 -20.22 -11.33 -2.70
N GLY A 230 -19.91 -11.41 -3.99
CA GLY A 230 -20.70 -10.79 -5.04
C GLY A 230 -20.25 -9.38 -5.43
N SER A 231 -19.27 -8.78 -4.75
CA SER A 231 -18.53 -7.63 -5.28
C SER A 231 -17.75 -8.04 -6.54
N TRP A 232 -17.65 -7.10 -7.49
CA TRP A 232 -17.01 -7.36 -8.78
C TRP A 232 -16.37 -6.10 -9.37
N VAL A 233 -15.46 -6.33 -10.32
CA VAL A 233 -14.85 -5.32 -11.18
C VAL A 233 -15.00 -5.80 -12.63
N ASP A 234 -15.56 -4.95 -13.50
CA ASP A 234 -15.59 -5.20 -14.95
C ASP A 234 -14.61 -4.29 -15.65
N ILE A 235 -13.74 -4.89 -16.47
CA ILE A 235 -12.85 -4.16 -17.37
C ILE A 235 -13.34 -4.41 -18.79
N TRP A 236 -13.81 -3.34 -19.43
CA TRP A 236 -14.30 -3.36 -20.80
C TRP A 236 -13.15 -3.02 -21.75
N ALA A 237 -12.84 -3.94 -22.67
CA ALA A 237 -11.92 -3.63 -23.76
C ALA A 237 -12.70 -2.96 -24.90
N HIS A 238 -12.19 -1.80 -25.35
CA HIS A 238 -12.68 -1.09 -26.54
C HIS A 238 -11.73 -1.31 -27.71
#